data_AF-A0A5D2YV29-F1
#
_entry.id   AF-A0A5D2YV29-F1
#
_cell.length_a   1.000
_cell.length_b   1.000
_cell.length_c   1.000
_cell.angle_alpha   90.00
_cell.angle_beta   90.00
_cell.angle_gamma   90.00
#
_symmetry.space_group_name_H-M   'P 1'
#
loop_
_entity.id
_entity.type
_entity.pdbx_description
1 polymer ?
#
loop_
_entity_poly.entity_id
_entity_poly.type
_entity_poly.pdbx_seq_one_letter_code
_entity_poly.pdbx_strand_id
1 'polypeptide(L)'
;FNNTAYPSEFYGPTGPEASQAQAFTFLVRDQRLGANVGSAQGPTGLGKYLMSSPTGEVIFGGETMHFWDLCTPWLEPLKGPNGLDLSRLKKDIQPWQEWRSAEYMTHAPLGSLNSVVGVATEINTVNYVSLRSWLATSHFFSRILLILTAGFEKGIDCDFEPVLSMTHLN
;
A
#
# COMPACT_ATOMS: atom_id res chain seq x y z
N PHE A 1 -2.81 6.27 -1.98
CA PHE A 1 -3.55 6.23 -0.70
C PHE A 1 -5.04 6.39 -0.93
N ASN A 2 -5.53 7.56 -1.34
CA ASN A 2 -6.96 7.76 -1.57
C ASN A 2 -7.48 6.89 -2.74
N ASN A 3 -8.58 6.16 -2.51
CA ASN A 3 -9.29 5.31 -3.48
C ASN A 3 -10.73 5.81 -3.74
N THR A 4 -11.11 6.97 -3.21
CA THR A 4 -12.41 7.60 -3.40
C THR A 4 -12.37 8.59 -4.57
N ALA A 5 -11.48 9.58 -4.50
CA ALA A 5 -11.23 10.54 -5.58
C ALA A 5 -10.40 9.94 -6.73
N TYR A 6 -9.66 8.86 -6.44
CA TYR A 6 -8.95 8.05 -7.42
C TYR A 6 -9.45 6.61 -7.36
N PRO A 7 -10.62 6.30 -7.95
CA PRO A 7 -11.23 4.97 -7.86
C PRO A 7 -10.32 3.88 -8.43
N SER A 8 -10.21 2.76 -7.71
CA SER A 8 -9.32 1.67 -8.09
C SER A 8 -9.77 0.91 -9.34
N GLU A 9 -11.03 1.09 -9.74
CA GLU A 9 -11.56 0.65 -11.04
C GLU A 9 -10.87 1.32 -12.22
N PHE A 10 -10.43 2.58 -12.07
CA PHE A 10 -9.78 3.34 -13.16
C PHE A 10 -8.27 3.41 -13.00
N TYR A 11 -7.78 3.51 -11.77
CA TYR A 11 -6.37 3.72 -11.47
C TYR A 11 -5.63 2.44 -11.05
N GLY A 12 -6.33 1.31 -10.96
CA GLY A 12 -5.83 0.09 -10.35
C GLY A 12 -5.76 0.18 -8.82
N PRO A 13 -5.35 -0.89 -8.13
CA PRO A 13 -5.26 -0.92 -6.68
C PRO A 13 -4.14 -0.01 -6.16
N THR A 14 -4.33 0.55 -4.97
CA THR A 14 -3.20 1.12 -4.21
C THR A 14 -2.29 0.00 -3.68
N GLY A 15 -1.07 0.35 -3.26
CA GLY A 15 -0.16 -0.62 -2.62
C GLY A 15 -0.79 -1.33 -1.41
N PRO A 16 -1.38 -0.58 -0.45
CA PRO A 16 -2.15 -1.17 0.65
C PRO A 16 -3.28 -2.10 0.17
N GLU A 17 -4.03 -1.70 -0.86
CA GLU A 17 -5.12 -2.52 -1.42
C GLU A 17 -4.65 -3.84 -2.00
N ALA A 18 -3.58 -3.83 -2.79
CA ALA A 18 -3.02 -5.05 -3.37
C ALA A 18 -2.49 -6.01 -2.30
N SER A 19 -1.85 -5.46 -1.25
CA SER A 19 -1.32 -6.25 -0.13
C SER A 19 -2.44 -6.92 0.68
N GLN A 20 -3.49 -6.17 1.02
CA GLN A 20 -4.65 -6.71 1.73
C GLN A 20 -5.44 -7.70 0.86
N ALA A 21 -5.52 -7.45 -0.46
CA ALA A 21 -6.12 -8.35 -1.43
C ALA A 21 -5.38 -9.70 -1.55
N GLN A 22 -4.04 -9.69 -1.44
CA GLN A 22 -3.24 -10.91 -1.38
C GLN A 22 -3.57 -11.73 -0.13
N ALA A 23 -3.59 -11.10 1.06
CA ALA A 23 -3.93 -11.79 2.30
C ALA A 23 -5.34 -12.39 2.26
N PHE A 24 -6.31 -11.64 1.77
CA PHE A 24 -7.68 -12.09 1.60
C PHE A 24 -7.78 -13.29 0.64
N THR A 25 -7.12 -13.22 -0.52
CA THR A 25 -7.15 -14.30 -1.53
C THR A 25 -6.64 -15.63 -0.95
N PHE A 26 -5.54 -15.61 -0.20
CA PHE A 26 -5.01 -16.82 0.44
C PHE A 26 -5.85 -17.30 1.63
N LEU A 27 -6.44 -16.38 2.40
CA LEU A 27 -7.39 -16.73 3.47
C LEU A 27 -8.59 -17.48 2.89
N VAL A 28 -9.22 -16.97 1.84
CA VAL A 28 -10.37 -17.61 1.18
C VAL A 28 -9.99 -18.98 0.64
N ARG A 29 -8.85 -19.09 -0.04
CA ARG A 29 -8.35 -20.35 -0.59
C ARG A 29 -8.19 -21.39 0.52
N ASP A 30 -7.48 -21.04 1.59
CA ASP A 30 -7.14 -21.99 2.64
C ASP A 30 -8.36 -22.37 3.50
N GLN A 31 -9.30 -21.44 3.69
CA GLN A 31 -10.59 -21.73 4.31
C GLN A 31 -11.41 -22.74 3.49
N ARG A 32 -11.42 -22.62 2.15
CA ARG A 32 -12.07 -23.59 1.25
C ARG A 32 -11.39 -24.96 1.27
N LEU A 33 -10.09 -25.01 1.57
CA LEU A 33 -9.35 -26.25 1.80
C LEU A 33 -9.58 -26.85 3.20
N GLY A 34 -10.41 -26.21 4.03
CA GLY A 34 -10.76 -26.69 5.37
C GLY A 34 -9.89 -26.15 6.50
N ALA A 35 -9.01 -25.18 6.25
CA ALA A 35 -8.21 -24.57 7.30
C ALA A 35 -9.07 -23.65 8.19
N ASN A 36 -8.87 -23.74 9.52
CA ASN A 36 -9.50 -22.81 10.45
C ASN A 36 -8.67 -21.52 10.55
N VAL A 37 -9.01 -20.53 9.72
CA VAL A 37 -8.26 -19.27 9.59
C VAL A 37 -8.18 -18.45 10.88
N GLY A 38 -9.12 -18.63 11.82
CA GLY A 38 -9.13 -17.93 13.10
C GLY A 38 -8.23 -18.55 14.18
N SER A 39 -7.78 -19.79 14.02
CA SER A 39 -6.91 -20.49 14.99
C SER A 39 -5.59 -20.96 14.38
N ALA A 40 -5.32 -20.59 13.12
CA ALA A 40 -4.09 -20.97 12.44
C ALA A 40 -2.92 -20.11 12.94
N GLN A 41 -2.03 -20.71 13.72
CA GLN A 41 -0.81 -20.07 14.19
C GLN A 41 0.25 -20.08 13.08
N GLY A 42 0.86 -18.93 12.84
CA GLY A 42 2.00 -18.75 11.94
C GLY A 42 3.33 -19.08 12.62
N PRO A 43 4.45 -19.09 11.86
CA PRO A 43 5.77 -19.48 12.37
C PRO A 43 6.30 -18.60 13.50
N THR A 44 5.87 -17.34 13.56
CA THR A 44 6.28 -16.36 14.58
C THR A 44 5.47 -16.43 15.87
N GLY A 45 4.45 -17.31 15.92
CA GLY A 45 3.49 -17.37 17.01
C GLY A 45 2.29 -16.43 16.88
N LEU A 46 2.33 -15.48 15.95
CA LEU A 46 1.15 -14.69 15.56
C LEU A 46 0.21 -15.50 14.68
N GLY A 47 -1.05 -15.07 14.56
CA GLY A 47 -2.00 -15.71 13.65
C GLY A 47 -1.56 -15.55 12.18
N LYS A 48 -1.65 -16.64 11.41
CA LYS A 48 -1.22 -16.69 10.01
C LYS A 48 -2.08 -15.79 9.12
N TYR A 49 -3.40 -15.79 9.32
CA TYR A 49 -4.35 -15.03 8.51
C TYR A 49 -4.94 -13.83 9.23
N LEU A 50 -5.22 -13.97 10.52
CA LEU A 50 -5.85 -12.95 11.36
C LEU A 50 -5.04 -12.73 12.62
N MET A 51 -4.96 -11.49 13.08
CA MET A 51 -4.36 -11.12 14.35
C MET A 51 -4.96 -9.80 14.86
N SER A 52 -4.52 -9.32 16.02
CA SER A 52 -4.98 -8.07 16.59
C SER A 52 -4.08 -6.89 16.21
N SER A 53 -4.69 -5.75 15.89
CA SER A 53 -4.01 -4.46 15.78
C SER A 53 -3.49 -4.00 17.15
N PRO A 54 -2.64 -2.96 17.21
CA PRO A 54 -2.21 -2.36 18.47
C PRO A 54 -3.37 -1.86 19.36
N THR A 55 -4.54 -1.59 18.77
CA THR A 55 -5.76 -1.15 19.45
C THR A 55 -6.77 -2.27 19.70
N GLY A 56 -6.47 -3.51 19.28
CA GLY A 56 -7.30 -4.69 19.52
C GLY A 56 -8.31 -5.03 18.41
N GLU A 57 -8.29 -4.32 17.28
CA GLU A 57 -9.13 -4.66 16.12
C GLU A 57 -8.60 -5.93 15.41
N VAL A 58 -9.49 -6.74 14.86
CA VAL A 58 -9.11 -7.91 14.06
C VAL A 58 -8.68 -7.46 12.66
N ILE A 59 -7.45 -7.75 12.30
CA ILE A 59 -6.79 -7.34 11.05
C ILE A 59 -6.15 -8.55 10.36
N PHE A 60 -5.77 -8.42 9.09
CA PHE A 60 -4.99 -9.46 8.43
C PHE A 60 -3.58 -9.60 9.02
N GLY A 61 -3.09 -10.83 9.06
CA GLY A 61 -1.76 -11.19 9.52
C GLY A 61 -0.66 -11.04 8.45
N GLY A 62 0.59 -11.27 8.86
CA GLY A 62 1.75 -11.14 7.99
C GLY A 62 2.18 -9.68 7.76
N GLU A 63 2.95 -9.42 6.70
CA GLU A 63 3.50 -8.07 6.42
C GLU A 63 2.42 -7.02 6.12
N THR A 64 1.23 -7.45 5.69
CA THR A 64 0.10 -6.53 5.46
C THR A 64 -0.45 -5.92 6.75
N MET A 65 0.09 -6.30 7.91
CA MET A 65 -0.26 -5.73 9.21
C MET A 65 -0.13 -4.22 9.28
N HIS A 66 0.76 -3.63 8.48
CA HIS A 66 0.98 -2.18 8.44
C HIS A 66 -0.09 -1.43 7.61
N PHE A 67 -0.93 -2.15 6.87
CA PHE A 67 -1.97 -1.62 5.98
C PHE A 67 -3.39 -1.88 6.49
N TRP A 68 -3.54 -2.10 7.79
CA TRP A 68 -4.82 -2.40 8.43
C TRP A 68 -5.81 -1.23 8.43
N ASP A 69 -5.33 -0.01 8.21
CA ASP A 69 -6.10 1.22 8.07
C ASP A 69 -6.85 1.33 6.73
N LEU A 70 -6.63 0.39 5.81
CA LEU A 70 -7.26 0.37 4.51
C LEU A 70 -8.79 0.22 4.62
N CYS A 71 -9.51 1.10 3.94
CA CYS A 71 -10.95 0.99 3.73
C CYS A 71 -11.25 0.83 2.23
N THR A 72 -11.93 -0.26 1.85
CA THR A 72 -12.31 -0.54 0.46
C THR A 72 -13.72 -1.11 0.33
N PRO A 73 -14.45 -0.78 -0.74
CA PRO A 73 -15.82 -1.24 -0.92
C PRO A 73 -15.95 -2.77 -0.98
N TRP A 74 -14.88 -3.48 -1.39
CA TRP A 74 -14.88 -4.93 -1.45
C TRP A 74 -14.57 -5.62 -0.12
N LEU A 75 -13.93 -4.92 0.85
CA LEU A 75 -13.58 -5.48 2.15
C LEU A 75 -14.52 -5.00 3.29
N GLU A 76 -15.04 -3.77 3.21
CA GLU A 76 -15.93 -3.19 4.23
C GLU A 76 -17.12 -4.08 4.62
N PRO A 77 -17.79 -4.82 3.71
CA PRO A 77 -18.89 -5.71 4.11
C PRO A 77 -18.49 -6.80 5.13
N LEU A 78 -17.20 -7.17 5.17
CA LEU A 78 -16.66 -8.21 6.04
C LEU A 78 -16.15 -7.65 7.38
N LYS A 79 -16.17 -6.32 7.57
CA LYS A 79 -15.84 -5.66 8.82
C LYS A 79 -17.07 -5.49 9.71
N GLY A 80 -16.87 -5.70 11.00
CA GLY A 80 -17.80 -5.40 12.08
C GLY A 80 -17.25 -4.32 13.01
N PRO A 81 -17.84 -4.15 14.21
CA PRO A 81 -17.42 -3.11 15.17
C PRO A 81 -15.97 -3.23 15.65
N ASN A 82 -15.41 -4.45 15.65
CA ASN A 82 -14.06 -4.74 16.15
C ASN A 82 -13.09 -5.15 15.01
N GLY A 83 -13.28 -4.63 13.80
CA GLY A 83 -12.49 -5.03 12.62
C GLY A 83 -13.10 -6.22 11.88
N LEU A 84 -12.28 -7.09 11.30
CA LEU A 84 -12.75 -8.23 10.48
C LEU A 84 -13.58 -9.22 11.31
N ASP A 85 -14.81 -9.49 10.84
CA ASP A 85 -15.73 -10.39 11.53
C ASP A 85 -15.54 -11.84 11.06
N LEU A 86 -15.11 -12.70 11.98
CA LEU A 86 -14.87 -14.13 11.71
C LEU A 86 -16.13 -14.87 11.22
N SER A 87 -17.31 -14.46 11.68
CA SER A 87 -18.57 -15.09 11.25
C SER A 87 -18.88 -14.78 9.79
N ARG A 88 -18.66 -13.53 9.38
CA ARG A 88 -18.82 -13.06 7.99
C ARG A 88 -17.77 -13.65 7.07
N LEU A 89 -16.50 -13.70 7.51
CA LEU A 89 -15.43 -14.37 6.76
C LEU A 89 -15.75 -15.84 6.49
N LYS A 90 -16.46 -16.51 7.40
CA LYS A 90 -16.85 -17.91 7.23
C LYS A 90 -18.01 -18.14 6.27
N LYS A 91 -18.95 -17.19 6.18
CA LYS A 91 -20.26 -17.44 5.55
C LYS A 91 -20.64 -16.48 4.43
N ASP A 92 -20.13 -15.26 4.47
CA ASP A 92 -20.69 -14.14 3.71
C ASP A 92 -19.77 -13.66 2.58
N ILE A 93 -18.62 -14.31 2.38
CA ILE A 93 -17.70 -13.99 1.28
C ILE A 93 -18.40 -14.27 -0.06
N GLN A 94 -18.47 -13.23 -0.88
CA GLN A 94 -19.09 -13.29 -2.20
C GLN A 94 -18.07 -13.57 -3.30
N PRO A 95 -18.45 -14.31 -4.36
CA PRO A 95 -17.54 -14.58 -5.48
C PRO A 95 -16.93 -13.31 -6.08
N TRP A 96 -17.70 -12.22 -6.22
CA TRP A 96 -17.18 -10.97 -6.79
C TRP A 96 -16.09 -10.33 -5.93
N GLN A 97 -16.10 -10.52 -4.60
CA GLN A 97 -15.03 -10.05 -3.71
C GLN A 97 -13.73 -10.83 -3.97
N GLU A 98 -13.85 -12.13 -4.22
CA GLU A 98 -12.72 -13.00 -4.57
C GLU A 98 -12.12 -12.65 -5.93
N TRP A 99 -12.98 -12.39 -6.92
CA TRP A 99 -12.52 -11.91 -8.23
C TRP A 99 -11.78 -10.59 -8.10
N ARG A 100 -12.36 -9.65 -7.33
CA ARG A 100 -11.76 -8.33 -7.11
C ARG A 100 -10.43 -8.43 -6.38
N SER A 101 -10.34 -9.27 -5.35
CA SER A 101 -9.09 -9.44 -4.61
C SER A 101 -8.01 -10.13 -5.44
N ALA A 102 -8.39 -11.11 -6.26
CA ALA A 102 -7.45 -11.76 -7.17
C ALA A 102 -6.92 -10.76 -8.20
N GLU A 103 -7.79 -9.96 -8.82
CA GLU A 103 -7.40 -8.91 -9.76
C GLU A 103 -6.44 -7.90 -9.11
N TYR A 104 -6.78 -7.42 -7.91
CA TYR A 104 -5.97 -6.41 -7.21
C TYR A 104 -4.64 -6.97 -6.70
N MET A 105 -4.59 -8.23 -6.31
CA MET A 105 -3.35 -8.93 -5.98
C MET A 105 -2.44 -9.01 -7.21
N THR A 106 -2.97 -9.37 -8.38
CA THR A 106 -2.16 -9.54 -9.60
C THR A 106 -1.78 -8.23 -10.28
N HIS A 107 -2.49 -7.13 -9.99
CA HIS A 107 -2.21 -5.80 -10.52
C HIS A 107 -1.62 -4.84 -9.48
N ALA A 108 -0.89 -5.38 -8.50
CA ALA A 108 -0.14 -4.59 -7.54
C ALA A 108 0.71 -3.52 -8.24
N PRO A 109 0.85 -2.30 -7.66
CA PRO A 109 1.57 -1.20 -8.28
C PRO A 109 3.10 -1.34 -8.20
N LEU A 110 3.62 -2.49 -8.62
CA LEU A 110 5.03 -2.84 -8.68
C LEU A 110 5.44 -3.12 -10.13
N GLY A 111 6.55 -2.55 -10.56
CA GLY A 111 7.12 -2.81 -11.88
C GLY A 111 8.38 -2.01 -12.14
N SER A 112 9.08 -2.38 -13.21
CA SER A 112 10.33 -1.76 -13.65
C SER A 112 10.10 -0.57 -14.58
N LEU A 113 11.16 0.23 -14.80
CA LEU A 113 11.12 1.39 -15.70
C LEU A 113 10.82 1.03 -17.16
N ASN A 114 11.21 -0.16 -17.62
CA ASN A 114 10.89 -0.66 -18.97
C ASN A 114 9.53 -1.39 -19.03
N SER A 115 8.67 -1.12 -18.05
CA SER A 115 7.29 -1.60 -17.95
C SER A 115 7.10 -3.10 -17.74
N VAL A 116 8.05 -3.79 -17.10
CA VAL A 116 7.85 -5.17 -16.65
C VAL A 116 7.18 -5.16 -15.28
N VAL A 117 5.99 -5.76 -15.15
CA VAL A 117 5.28 -5.84 -13.87
C VAL A 117 5.94 -6.81 -12.91
N GLY A 118 5.72 -6.60 -11.62
CA GLY A 118 6.02 -7.57 -10.59
C GLY A 118 7.19 -7.11 -9.73
N VAL A 119 7.78 -8.08 -9.03
CA VAL A 119 8.93 -7.82 -8.16
C VAL A 119 10.18 -7.59 -9.02
N ALA A 120 11.22 -6.98 -8.47
CA ALA A 120 12.46 -6.70 -9.21
C ALA A 120 13.14 -7.94 -9.82
N THR A 121 12.83 -9.14 -9.33
CA THR A 121 13.34 -10.43 -9.85
C THR A 121 12.42 -11.08 -10.89
N GLU A 122 11.33 -10.42 -11.28
CA GLU A 122 10.37 -10.96 -12.24
C GLU A 122 10.98 -11.05 -13.64
N ILE A 123 10.66 -12.12 -14.36
CA ILE A 123 11.08 -12.30 -15.75
C ILE A 123 10.23 -11.42 -16.69
N ASN A 124 10.82 -10.97 -17.79
CA ASN A 124 10.12 -10.12 -18.76
C ASN A 124 8.99 -10.88 -19.48
N THR A 125 7.76 -10.71 -18.99
CA THR A 125 6.59 -11.48 -19.44
C THR A 125 5.37 -10.59 -19.61
N VAL A 126 5.04 -9.79 -18.60
CA VAL A 126 3.84 -8.95 -18.59
C VAL A 126 4.23 -7.47 -18.61
N ASN A 127 3.72 -6.76 -19.61
CA ASN A 127 3.95 -5.34 -19.81
C ASN A 127 2.90 -4.51 -19.07
N TYR A 128 3.19 -4.12 -17.82
CA TYR A 128 2.29 -3.32 -16.99
C TYR A 128 3.06 -2.56 -15.90
N VAL A 129 2.70 -1.30 -15.71
CA VAL A 129 3.05 -0.48 -14.54
C VAL A 129 1.81 0.32 -14.18
N SER A 130 1.46 0.35 -12.89
CA SER A 130 0.27 1.07 -12.43
C SER A 130 0.35 2.56 -12.75
N LEU A 131 -0.78 3.12 -13.19
CA LEU A 131 -0.96 4.55 -13.38
C LEU A 131 -0.66 5.34 -12.09
N ARG A 132 -0.94 4.75 -10.92
CA ARG A 132 -0.62 5.35 -9.62
C ARG A 132 0.89 5.55 -9.45
N SER A 133 1.71 4.60 -9.88
CA SER A 133 3.18 4.68 -9.78
C SER A 133 3.72 5.78 -10.68
N TRP A 134 3.24 5.88 -11.93
CA TRP A 134 3.62 6.97 -12.84
C TRP A 134 3.23 8.35 -12.32
N LEU A 135 1.99 8.52 -11.87
CA LEU A 135 1.50 9.80 -11.35
C LEU A 135 2.24 10.22 -10.08
N ALA A 136 2.39 9.30 -9.11
CA ALA A 136 3.07 9.61 -7.86
C ALA A 136 4.53 10.01 -8.09
N THR A 137 5.25 9.26 -8.94
CA THR A 137 6.68 9.51 -9.19
C THR A 137 6.89 10.82 -9.94
N SER A 138 6.14 11.06 -11.02
CA SER A 138 6.24 12.31 -11.81
C SER A 138 5.98 13.55 -10.96
N HIS A 139 4.90 13.57 -10.17
CA HIS A 139 4.54 14.72 -9.36
C HIS A 139 5.50 14.92 -8.18
N PHE A 140 6.06 13.85 -7.62
CA PHE A 140 7.10 13.95 -6.60
C PHE A 140 8.34 14.67 -7.14
N PHE A 141 8.83 14.27 -8.32
CA PHE A 141 9.95 14.94 -8.99
C PHE A 141 9.64 16.38 -9.37
N SER A 142 8.47 16.65 -9.97
CA SER A 142 8.06 18.02 -10.31
C SER A 142 7.99 18.92 -9.08
N ARG A 143 7.48 18.42 -7.95
CA ARG A 143 7.40 19.19 -6.70
C ARG A 143 8.78 19.51 -6.14
N ILE A 144 9.72 18.56 -6.19
CA ILE A 144 11.11 18.81 -5.75
C ILE A 144 11.73 19.93 -6.59
N LEU A 145 11.60 19.87 -7.91
CA LEU A 145 12.15 20.89 -8.81
C LEU A 145 11.59 22.29 -8.51
N LEU A 146 10.31 22.41 -8.14
CA LEU A 146 9.69 23.70 -7.79
C LEU A 146 10.20 24.28 -6.45
N ILE A 147 10.68 23.45 -5.52
CA ILE A 147 11.16 23.90 -4.20
C ILE A 147 12.62 24.35 -4.25
N LEU A 148 13.42 23.84 -5.18
CA LEU A 148 14.85 24.12 -5.31
C LEU A 148 15.10 25.50 -5.93
N THR A 149 14.91 26.57 -5.15
CA THR A 149 15.36 27.94 -5.50
C THR A 149 16.03 28.60 -4.28
N ALA A 150 17.26 29.10 -4.47
CA ALA A 150 18.00 29.87 -3.46
C ALA A 150 18.66 31.08 -4.17
N GLY A 151 18.28 32.28 -3.74
CA GLY A 151 18.57 33.55 -4.43
C GLY A 151 19.91 34.17 -4.05
N PHE A 152 20.99 33.61 -4.55
CA PHE A 152 22.33 34.24 -4.58
C PHE A 152 23.03 33.94 -5.91
N GLU A 153 22.25 33.77 -6.99
CA GLU A 153 22.73 33.23 -8.28
C GLU A 153 23.80 34.09 -8.97
N LYS A 154 24.00 35.34 -8.55
CA LYS A 154 24.97 36.28 -9.12
C LYS A 154 26.21 36.52 -8.25
N GLY A 155 26.39 35.73 -7.20
CA GLY A 155 27.49 35.88 -6.24
C GLY A 155 27.08 36.72 -5.02
N ILE A 156 28.02 36.86 -4.09
CA ILE A 156 27.85 37.64 -2.85
C ILE A 156 28.06 39.11 -3.19
N ASP A 157 27.19 39.98 -2.69
CA ASP A 157 27.36 41.43 -2.79
C ASP A 157 28.57 41.87 -1.96
N CYS A 158 29.57 42.49 -2.60
CA CYS A 158 30.78 42.98 -1.93
C CYS A 158 30.48 44.05 -0.87
N ASP A 159 29.36 44.77 -1.01
CA ASP A 159 28.96 45.81 -0.05
C ASP A 159 28.11 45.24 1.12
N PHE A 160 27.58 44.02 0.98
CA PHE A 160 26.69 43.36 1.94
C PHE A 160 27.05 41.89 2.17
N GLU A 161 28.29 41.63 2.59
CA GLU A 161 28.75 40.29 2.93
C GLU A 161 28.12 39.79 4.26
N PRO A 162 27.25 38.76 4.26
CA PRO A 162 26.48 38.38 5.45
C PRO A 162 27.36 37.87 6.59
N VAL A 163 28.48 37.22 6.27
CA VAL A 163 29.41 36.64 7.24
C VAL A 163 30.08 37.71 8.09
N LEU A 164 30.33 38.91 7.55
CA LEU A 164 30.91 40.04 8.29
C LEU A 164 29.98 40.62 9.36
N SER A 165 28.67 40.33 9.27
CA SER A 165 27.66 40.79 10.23
C SER A 165 27.37 39.81 11.37
N MET A 166 27.97 38.61 11.33
CA MET A 166 27.77 37.57 12.35
C MET A 166 28.83 37.67 13.46
N THR A 167 28.45 37.35 14.69
CA THR A 167 29.40 37.20 15.81
C THR A 167 30.37 36.06 15.55
N HIS A 168 31.64 36.24 15.95
CA HIS A 168 32.63 35.18 15.91
C HIS A 168 32.17 33.95 16.72
N LEU A 169 32.49 32.77 16.21
CA LEU A 169 32.09 31.49 16.80
C LEU A 169 32.90 31.11 18.06
N ASN A 170 33.93 31.89 18.42
CA ASN A 170 34.82 31.65 19.56
C ASN A 170 34.64 32.73 20.63
#